data_AF-A0A1C3H3L4-F1
#
_entry.id   AF-A0A1C3H3L4-F1
#
_cell.length_a   1.000
_cell.length_b   1.000
_cell.length_c   1.000
_cell.angle_alpha   90.00
_cell.angle_beta   90.00
_cell.angle_gamma   90.00
#
_symmetry.space_group_name_H-M   'P 1'
#
loop_
_entity.id
_entity.type
_entity.pdbx_description
1 polymer ?
#
loop_
_entity_poly.entity_id
_entity_poly.type
_entity_poly.pdbx_seq_one_letter_code
_entity_poly.pdbx_strand_id
1 'polypeptide(L)'
;MHKTLLPLLAVLACQTALAASDGQKQADDFTKLYSSTCFAYLPELDKLTEKLADFPPVPEEDAQNFLRGYNGKAWIVPHEPENYVIAVMPEHEHCALYAYHADAARVEKQYLDFVKKTPEGFTAEPYEDRHDSTDGIKTHTITYQWKASDSEDKPTFMLTTSTDPQSSIQAMISVAILAKD
;
A
#
# COMPACT_ATOMS: atom_id res chain seq x y z
N MET A 1 51.00 -34.67 14.74
CA MET A 1 49.59 -35.10 14.73
C MET A 1 48.76 -33.97 14.16
N HIS A 2 48.32 -34.10 12.92
CA HIS A 2 47.47 -33.11 12.23
C HIS A 2 46.03 -33.26 12.71
N LYS A 3 45.43 -32.18 13.21
CA LYS A 3 43.98 -32.11 13.44
C LYS A 3 43.45 -30.90 12.69
N THR A 4 43.08 -31.14 11.44
CA THR A 4 42.26 -30.27 10.60
C THR A 4 40.89 -30.08 11.25
N LEU A 5 40.49 -28.83 11.46
CA LEU A 5 39.12 -28.47 11.83
C LEU A 5 38.78 -27.15 11.17
N LEU A 6 38.05 -27.22 10.05
CA LEU A 6 37.06 -26.27 9.52
C LEU A 6 36.40 -26.99 8.31
N PRO A 7 35.11 -26.78 7.96
CA PRO A 7 34.36 -25.54 8.17
C PRO A 7 32.90 -25.72 8.67
N LEU A 8 32.43 -24.83 9.52
CA LEU A 8 31.01 -24.66 9.85
C LEU A 8 30.60 -23.24 9.42
N LEU A 9 30.46 -23.00 8.12
CA LEU A 9 30.17 -21.66 7.58
C LEU A 9 29.17 -21.64 6.41
N ALA A 10 28.50 -22.76 6.10
CA ALA A 10 27.64 -22.87 4.93
C ALA A 10 26.12 -22.68 5.17
N VAL A 11 25.65 -22.44 6.41
CA VAL A 11 24.21 -22.44 6.72
C VAL A 11 23.58 -21.04 6.78
N LEU A 12 24.38 -19.97 6.89
CA LEU A 12 23.83 -18.61 7.07
C LEU A 12 23.38 -17.92 5.77
N ALA A 13 23.88 -18.34 4.60
CA ALA A 13 23.57 -17.71 3.32
C ALA A 13 22.19 -18.09 2.74
N CYS A 14 21.59 -19.19 3.20
CA CYS A 14 20.32 -19.69 2.65
C CYS A 14 19.10 -18.98 3.26
N GLN A 15 19.19 -18.49 4.50
CA GLN A 15 18.08 -17.83 5.19
C GLN A 15 17.83 -16.40 4.68
N THR A 16 18.88 -15.67 4.31
CA THR A 16 18.74 -14.30 3.78
C THR A 16 18.15 -14.26 2.39
N ALA A 17 18.41 -15.27 1.56
CA ALA A 17 17.83 -15.37 0.22
C ALA A 17 16.31 -15.63 0.24
N LEU A 18 15.84 -16.47 1.16
CA LEU A 18 14.41 -16.78 1.32
C LEU A 18 13.63 -15.59 1.87
N ALA A 19 14.14 -14.92 2.91
CA ALA A 19 13.50 -13.71 3.44
C ALA A 19 13.44 -12.57 2.39
N ALA A 20 14.47 -12.44 1.56
CA ALA A 20 14.48 -11.45 0.48
C ALA A 20 13.48 -11.78 -0.64
N SER A 21 13.23 -13.06 -0.95
CA SER A 21 12.20 -13.44 -1.92
C SER A 21 10.79 -13.23 -1.39
N ASP A 22 10.55 -13.49 -0.10
CA ASP A 22 9.24 -13.34 0.51
C ASP A 22 8.84 -11.86 0.61
N GLY A 23 9.77 -10.99 1.02
CA GLY A 23 9.54 -9.55 1.03
C GLY A 23 9.29 -8.97 -0.37
N GLN A 24 9.96 -9.49 -1.40
CA GLN A 24 9.71 -9.07 -2.78
C GLN A 24 8.30 -9.48 -3.25
N LYS A 25 7.92 -10.73 -3.01
CA LYS A 25 6.60 -11.24 -3.39
C LYS A 25 5.49 -10.46 -2.70
N GLN A 26 5.63 -10.21 -1.40
CA GLN A 26 4.67 -9.44 -0.60
C GLN A 26 4.47 -8.03 -1.18
N ALA A 27 5.56 -7.35 -1.54
CA ALA A 27 5.48 -6.01 -2.13
C ALA A 27 4.82 -6.07 -3.53
N ASP A 28 5.22 -7.03 -4.37
CA ASP A 28 4.62 -7.25 -5.70
C ASP A 28 3.11 -7.47 -5.62
N ASP A 29 2.65 -8.33 -4.70
CA ASP A 29 1.23 -8.63 -4.53
C ASP A 29 0.45 -7.42 -4.00
N PHE A 30 1.02 -6.66 -3.05
CA PHE A 30 0.42 -5.43 -2.53
C PHE A 30 0.23 -4.38 -3.63
N THR A 31 1.27 -4.06 -4.39
CA THR A 31 1.18 -3.08 -5.48
C THR A 31 0.29 -3.57 -6.63
N LYS A 32 0.31 -4.88 -6.94
CA LYS A 32 -0.57 -5.47 -7.95
C LYS A 32 -2.04 -5.42 -7.53
N LEU A 33 -2.35 -5.75 -6.28
CA LEU A 33 -3.70 -5.68 -5.76
C LEU A 33 -4.21 -4.24 -5.81
N TYR A 34 -3.43 -3.28 -5.33
CA TYR A 34 -3.78 -1.86 -5.39
C TYR A 34 -4.04 -1.38 -6.83
N SER A 35 -3.12 -1.65 -7.75
CA SER A 35 -3.23 -1.19 -9.13
C SER A 35 -4.40 -1.82 -9.87
N SER A 36 -4.71 -3.10 -9.60
CA SER A 36 -5.85 -3.81 -10.20
C SER A 36 -7.21 -3.55 -9.54
N THR A 37 -7.22 -2.88 -8.39
CA THR A 37 -8.45 -2.52 -7.65
C THR A 37 -8.59 -1.00 -7.55
N CYS A 38 -8.08 -0.37 -6.48
CA CYS A 38 -8.27 1.05 -6.20
C CYS A 38 -7.94 1.95 -7.39
N PHE A 39 -6.81 1.72 -8.07
CA PHE A 39 -6.45 2.54 -9.23
C PHE A 39 -7.31 2.23 -10.46
N ALA A 40 -7.46 0.95 -10.84
CA ALA A 40 -8.19 0.55 -12.03
C ALA A 40 -9.69 0.91 -11.99
N TYR A 41 -10.27 1.01 -10.79
CA TYR A 41 -11.69 1.33 -10.60
C TYR A 41 -11.91 2.73 -10.00
N LEU A 42 -10.90 3.59 -9.95
CA LEU A 42 -11.03 4.96 -9.41
C LEU A 42 -12.25 5.73 -9.96
N PRO A 43 -12.51 5.78 -11.28
CA PRO A 43 -13.68 6.50 -11.81
C PRO A 43 -15.01 5.72 -11.63
N GLU A 44 -14.96 4.48 -11.13
CA GLU A 44 -16.10 3.57 -11.06
C GLU A 44 -16.11 2.78 -9.74
N LEU A 45 -15.96 3.47 -8.60
CA LEU A 45 -15.86 2.84 -7.27
C LEU A 45 -17.08 2.00 -6.88
N ASP A 46 -18.25 2.29 -7.44
CA ASP A 46 -19.44 1.44 -7.27
C ASP A 46 -19.21 0.04 -7.86
N LYS A 47 -18.57 -0.06 -9.03
CA LYS A 47 -18.21 -1.36 -9.62
C LYS A 47 -17.17 -2.11 -8.80
N LEU A 48 -16.24 -1.39 -8.15
CA LEU A 48 -15.31 -2.01 -7.21
C LEU A 48 -16.07 -2.55 -5.99
N THR A 49 -17.00 -1.76 -5.45
CA THR A 49 -17.84 -2.16 -4.31
C THR A 49 -18.65 -3.43 -4.62
N GLU A 50 -19.24 -3.53 -5.81
CA GLU A 50 -19.94 -4.74 -6.27
C GLU A 50 -19.01 -5.96 -6.31
N LYS A 51 -17.77 -5.79 -6.78
CA LYS A 51 -16.77 -6.88 -6.83
C LYS A 51 -16.30 -7.32 -5.45
N LEU A 52 -16.21 -6.39 -4.51
CA LEU A 52 -15.78 -6.68 -3.15
C LEU A 52 -16.89 -7.30 -2.30
N ALA A 53 -18.15 -7.25 -2.76
CA ALA A 53 -19.30 -7.78 -2.01
C ALA A 53 -19.21 -9.29 -1.69
N ASP A 54 -18.44 -10.06 -2.47
CA ASP A 54 -18.19 -11.48 -2.22
C ASP A 54 -17.14 -11.73 -1.12
N PHE A 55 -16.40 -10.70 -0.69
CA PHE A 55 -15.42 -10.80 0.38
C PHE A 55 -16.04 -10.47 1.75
N PRO A 56 -15.50 -11.03 2.86
CA PRO A 56 -15.94 -10.68 4.20
C PRO A 56 -15.82 -9.16 4.44
N PRO A 57 -16.90 -8.47 4.83
CA PRO A 57 -16.80 -7.07 5.23
C PRO A 57 -16.02 -6.96 6.53
N VAL A 58 -15.28 -5.86 6.69
CA VAL A 58 -14.74 -5.47 7.99
C VAL A 58 -15.93 -5.10 8.91
N PRO A 59 -15.98 -5.58 10.16
CA PRO A 59 -17.02 -5.16 11.12
C PRO A 59 -17.11 -3.64 11.22
N GLU A 60 -18.32 -3.10 11.36
CA GLU A 60 -18.56 -1.65 11.34
C GLU A 60 -17.77 -0.90 12.42
N GLU A 61 -17.60 -1.51 13.60
CA GLU A 61 -16.81 -0.99 14.71
C GLU A 61 -15.32 -0.82 14.38
N ASP A 62 -14.78 -1.69 13.51
CA ASP A 62 -13.38 -1.67 13.08
C ASP A 62 -13.17 -0.89 11.78
N ALA A 63 -14.20 -0.83 10.93
CA ALA A 63 -14.14 -0.23 9.60
C ALA A 63 -13.71 1.25 9.64
N GLN A 64 -14.09 1.99 10.70
CA GLN A 64 -13.71 3.39 10.87
C GLN A 64 -12.20 3.62 10.93
N ASN A 65 -11.42 2.63 11.41
CA ASN A 65 -9.97 2.70 11.41
C ASN A 65 -9.37 2.73 9.99
N PHE A 66 -10.08 2.16 9.01
CA PHE A 66 -9.69 2.14 7.61
C PHE A 66 -10.32 3.28 6.81
N LEU A 67 -11.51 3.76 7.20
CA LEU A 67 -12.23 4.80 6.47
C LEU A 67 -11.71 6.22 6.75
N ARG A 68 -10.82 6.40 7.72
CA ARG A 68 -10.17 7.68 8.06
C ARG A 68 -11.17 8.82 8.29
N GLY A 69 -12.35 8.51 8.84
CA GLY A 69 -13.41 9.46 9.13
C GLY A 69 -14.34 9.79 7.95
N TYR A 70 -14.16 9.15 6.80
CA TYR A 70 -15.07 9.26 5.66
C TYR A 70 -16.19 8.21 5.70
N ASN A 71 -17.29 8.49 5.00
CA ASN A 71 -18.31 7.48 4.74
C ASN A 71 -17.78 6.46 3.72
N GLY A 72 -18.02 5.17 3.97
CA GLY A 72 -17.59 4.11 3.05
C GLY A 72 -17.73 2.73 3.66
N LYS A 73 -17.06 1.76 3.03
CA LYS A 73 -17.01 0.36 3.48
C LYS A 73 -15.62 -0.20 3.31
N ALA A 74 -15.30 -1.23 4.09
CA ALA A 74 -14.04 -1.95 3.98
C ALA A 74 -14.28 -3.47 3.93
N TRP A 75 -13.39 -4.17 3.23
CA TRP A 75 -13.46 -5.61 3.01
C TRP A 75 -12.11 -6.27 3.28
N ILE A 76 -12.16 -7.45 3.88
CA ILE A 76 -11.00 -8.32 4.10
C ILE A 76 -10.78 -9.11 2.81
N VAL A 77 -9.67 -8.86 2.12
CA VAL A 77 -9.31 -9.56 0.89
C VAL A 77 -8.37 -10.72 1.24
N PRO A 78 -8.80 -11.98 1.06
CA PRO A 78 -8.00 -13.14 1.40
C PRO A 78 -6.67 -13.18 0.64
N HIS A 79 -5.58 -13.34 1.35
CA HIS A 79 -4.24 -13.45 0.79
C HIS A 79 -3.31 -14.21 1.74
N GLU A 80 -2.26 -14.84 1.20
CA GLU A 80 -1.28 -15.62 1.97
C GLU A 80 0.07 -14.87 2.04
N PRO A 81 0.74 -14.79 3.20
CA PRO A 81 0.38 -15.43 4.47
C PRO A 81 -0.68 -14.68 5.29
N GLU A 82 -1.08 -13.50 4.83
CA GLU A 82 -1.97 -12.62 5.57
C GLU A 82 -2.86 -11.83 4.61
N ASN A 83 -4.08 -11.55 5.07
CA ASN A 83 -5.09 -10.81 4.33
C ASN A 83 -4.72 -9.34 4.16
N TYR A 84 -5.25 -8.72 3.12
CA TYR A 84 -5.28 -7.27 2.97
C TYR A 84 -6.65 -6.71 3.34
N VAL A 85 -6.73 -5.39 3.54
CA VAL A 85 -8.01 -4.69 3.65
C VAL A 85 -8.11 -3.65 2.54
N ILE A 86 -9.22 -3.65 1.81
CA ILE A 86 -9.55 -2.56 0.86
C ILE A 86 -10.68 -1.73 1.48
N ALA A 87 -10.49 -0.42 1.54
CA ALA A 87 -11.50 0.54 1.94
C ALA A 87 -11.91 1.42 0.74
N VAL A 88 -13.21 1.58 0.52
CA VAL A 88 -13.79 2.38 -0.55
C VAL A 88 -14.68 3.46 0.04
N MET A 89 -14.39 4.71 -0.30
CA MET A 89 -15.06 5.93 0.16
C MET A 89 -15.57 6.70 -1.08
N PRO A 90 -16.75 6.33 -1.61
CA PRO A 90 -17.20 6.76 -2.94
C PRO A 90 -17.48 8.25 -3.04
N GLU A 91 -17.98 8.89 -1.96
CA GLU A 91 -18.29 10.32 -1.93
C GLU A 91 -17.04 11.22 -2.12
N HIS A 92 -15.84 10.65 -1.93
CA HIS A 92 -14.56 11.35 -2.04
C HIS A 92 -13.67 10.77 -3.13
N GLU A 93 -14.23 9.92 -4.00
CA GLU A 93 -13.50 9.20 -5.05
C GLU A 93 -12.19 8.58 -4.51
N HIS A 94 -12.27 8.03 -3.30
CA HIS A 94 -11.11 7.59 -2.52
C HIS A 94 -11.16 6.09 -2.29
N CYS A 95 -10.04 5.42 -2.57
CA CYS A 95 -9.84 4.01 -2.26
C CYS A 95 -8.46 3.82 -1.64
N ALA A 96 -8.38 2.96 -0.63
CA ALA A 96 -7.16 2.63 0.08
C ALA A 96 -7.00 1.11 0.26
N LEU A 97 -5.77 0.63 0.13
CA LEU A 97 -5.36 -0.74 0.41
C LEU A 97 -4.41 -0.74 1.60
N TYR A 98 -4.63 -1.67 2.53
CA TYR A 98 -3.87 -1.81 3.77
C TYR A 98 -3.22 -3.19 3.86
N ALA A 99 -1.97 -3.20 4.31
CA ALA A 99 -1.22 -4.40 4.67
C ALA A 99 -0.77 -4.32 6.13
N TYR A 100 -1.07 -5.37 6.89
CA TYR A 100 -0.63 -5.50 8.28
C TYR A 100 0.90 -5.62 8.36
N HIS A 101 1.51 -6.41 7.48
CA HIS A 101 2.98 -6.53 7.34
C HIS A 101 3.48 -6.07 5.97
N ALA A 102 4.64 -5.39 5.95
CA ALA A 102 5.29 -4.96 4.71
C ALA A 102 6.81 -4.76 4.81
N ASP A 103 7.52 -5.08 3.72
CA ASP A 103 8.88 -4.58 3.50
C ASP A 103 8.78 -3.12 2.99
N ALA A 104 8.82 -2.17 3.91
CA ALA A 104 8.63 -0.74 3.63
C ALA A 104 9.51 -0.23 2.48
N ALA A 105 10.80 -0.61 2.45
CA ALA A 105 11.73 -0.14 1.42
C ALA A 105 11.35 -0.65 0.01
N ARG A 106 10.84 -1.88 -0.10
CA ARG A 106 10.39 -2.43 -1.39
C ARG A 106 9.07 -1.81 -1.84
N VAL A 107 8.12 -1.69 -0.92
CA VAL A 107 6.82 -1.07 -1.20
C VAL A 107 6.99 0.39 -1.63
N GLU A 108 7.83 1.17 -0.95
CA GLU A 108 8.15 2.55 -1.34
C GLU A 108 8.77 2.64 -2.72
N LYS A 109 9.73 1.75 -3.02
CA LYS A 109 10.34 1.71 -4.35
C LYS A 109 9.29 1.43 -5.43
N GLN A 110 8.45 0.42 -5.25
CA GLN A 110 7.42 0.05 -6.22
C GLN A 110 6.35 1.12 -6.38
N TYR A 111 5.96 1.76 -5.28
CA TYR A 111 5.08 2.91 -5.30
C TYR A 111 5.66 4.04 -6.14
N LEU A 112 6.93 4.40 -5.93
CA LEU A 112 7.60 5.43 -6.72
C LEU A 112 7.71 5.05 -8.20
N ASP A 113 8.00 3.79 -8.51
CA ASP A 113 8.04 3.28 -9.88
C ASP A 113 6.64 3.34 -10.54
N PHE A 114 5.58 3.08 -9.77
CA PHE A 114 4.19 3.17 -10.22
C PHE A 114 3.75 4.63 -10.44
N VAL A 115 3.84 5.50 -9.43
CA VAL A 115 3.31 6.87 -9.51
C VAL A 115 4.11 7.77 -10.44
N LYS A 116 5.38 7.48 -10.72
CA LYS A 116 6.17 8.24 -11.71
C LYS A 116 5.87 7.83 -13.14
N LYS A 117 5.23 6.67 -13.36
CA LYS A 117 4.84 6.19 -14.68
C LYS A 117 3.42 6.64 -15.02
N THR A 118 3.30 7.87 -15.50
CA THR A 118 2.01 8.46 -15.83
C THR A 118 1.47 7.98 -17.19
N PRO A 119 0.13 7.98 -17.37
CA PRO A 119 -0.49 7.93 -18.69
C PRO A 119 -0.11 9.17 -19.53
N GLU A 120 -0.28 9.07 -20.85
CA GLU A 120 -0.10 10.21 -21.75
C GLU A 120 -1.00 11.39 -21.34
N GLY A 121 -0.46 12.61 -21.39
CA GLY A 121 -1.16 13.82 -20.97
C GLY A 121 -1.02 14.16 -19.48
N PHE A 122 -0.51 13.26 -18.64
CA PHE A 122 -0.29 13.50 -17.22
C PHE A 122 1.20 13.71 -16.88
N THR A 123 1.46 14.60 -15.93
CA THR A 123 2.76 14.77 -15.26
C THR A 123 2.63 14.38 -13.80
N ALA A 124 3.59 13.60 -13.28
CA ALA A 124 3.67 13.28 -11.85
C ALA A 124 4.50 14.35 -11.12
N GLU A 125 3.92 14.93 -10.08
CA GLU A 125 4.58 15.92 -9.22
C GLU A 125 4.64 15.41 -7.78
N PRO A 126 5.81 15.51 -7.11
CA PRO A 126 5.87 15.24 -5.67
C PRO A 126 5.06 16.30 -4.92
N TYR A 127 4.27 15.85 -3.95
CA TYR A 127 3.41 16.71 -3.13
C TYR A 127 3.87 16.75 -1.67
N GLU A 128 4.15 15.59 -1.09
CA GLU A 128 4.63 15.47 0.30
C GLU A 128 5.63 14.31 0.42
N ASP A 129 6.63 14.50 1.28
CA ASP A 129 7.52 13.47 1.81
C ASP A 129 7.72 13.79 3.30
N ARG A 130 7.10 12.99 4.17
CA ARG A 130 6.95 13.29 5.59
C ARG A 130 7.29 12.08 6.44
N HIS A 131 8.09 12.33 7.47
CA HIS A 131 8.42 11.34 8.50
C HIS A 131 7.77 11.77 9.81
N ASP A 132 6.99 10.89 10.42
CA ASP A 132 6.31 11.14 11.69
C ASP A 132 6.65 10.07 12.73
N SER A 133 6.32 10.39 13.98
CA SER A 133 6.38 9.45 15.10
C SER A 133 5.21 9.71 16.04
N THR A 134 4.33 8.72 16.22
CA THR A 134 3.19 8.79 17.14
C THR A 134 3.28 7.60 18.08
N ASP A 135 3.28 7.85 19.40
CA ASP A 135 3.41 6.82 20.44
C ASP A 135 4.59 5.86 20.25
N GLY A 136 5.67 6.36 19.63
CA GLY A 136 6.89 5.59 19.33
C GLY A 136 6.87 4.86 17.98
N ILE A 137 5.71 4.73 17.34
CA ILE A 137 5.57 4.16 16.00
C ILE A 137 6.02 5.18 14.96
N LYS A 138 7.03 4.83 14.19
CA LYS A 138 7.57 5.67 13.10
C LYS A 138 6.87 5.36 11.79
N THR A 139 6.52 6.39 11.05
CA THR A 139 5.92 6.26 9.72
C THR A 139 6.59 7.17 8.71
N HIS A 140 6.60 6.75 7.45
CA HIS A 140 7.05 7.53 6.31
C HIS A 140 5.91 7.64 5.31
N THR A 141 5.52 8.87 4.96
CA THR A 141 4.44 9.15 4.02
C THR A 141 5.00 9.85 2.78
N ILE A 142 4.71 9.30 1.61
CA ILE A 142 5.10 9.84 0.30
C ILE A 142 3.84 10.08 -0.53
N THR A 143 3.62 11.31 -0.95
CA THR A 143 2.44 11.72 -1.74
C THR A 143 2.85 12.29 -3.08
N TYR A 144 2.22 11.81 -4.15
CA TYR A 144 2.36 12.33 -5.51
C TYR A 144 1.01 12.75 -6.06
N GLN A 145 1.01 13.78 -6.91
CA GLN A 145 -0.16 14.21 -7.66
C GLN A 145 0.10 14.04 -9.15
N TRP A 146 -0.90 13.52 -9.86
CA TRP A 146 -0.92 13.59 -11.31
C TRP A 146 -1.69 14.84 -11.74
N LYS A 147 -1.10 15.58 -12.69
CA LYS A 147 -1.72 16.77 -13.28
C LYS A 147 -1.80 16.62 -14.79
N ALA A 148 -2.99 16.83 -15.33
CA ALA A 148 -3.18 17.03 -16.76
C ALA A 148 -3.29 18.54 -17.05
N SER A 149 -2.86 18.98 -18.24
CA SER A 149 -2.90 20.39 -18.62
C SER A 149 -4.33 20.94 -18.81
N ASP A 150 -5.28 20.05 -19.04
CA ASP A 150 -6.66 20.31 -19.44
C ASP A 150 -7.70 19.82 -18.41
N SER A 151 -7.27 19.33 -17.24
CA SER A 151 -8.16 18.91 -16.15
C SER A 151 -7.81 19.63 -14.84
N GLU A 152 -8.85 19.99 -14.09
CA GLU A 152 -8.69 20.46 -12.70
C GLU A 152 -8.55 19.30 -11.70
N ASP A 153 -8.92 18.08 -12.11
CA ASP A 153 -8.83 16.89 -11.26
C ASP A 153 -7.36 16.55 -10.99
N LYS A 154 -7.06 16.31 -9.72
CA LYS A 154 -5.72 15.92 -9.27
C LYS A 154 -5.78 14.56 -8.59
N PRO A 155 -5.68 13.46 -9.36
CA PRO A 155 -5.43 12.15 -8.79
C PRO A 155 -4.23 12.23 -7.85
N THR A 156 -4.49 12.04 -6.57
CA THR A 156 -3.52 12.15 -5.50
C THR A 156 -3.28 10.76 -4.94
N PHE A 157 -2.04 10.32 -5.08
CA PHE A 157 -1.56 9.02 -4.65
C PHE A 157 -0.78 9.23 -3.35
N MET A 158 -1.03 8.39 -2.36
CA MET A 158 -0.34 8.46 -1.08
C MET A 158 0.07 7.05 -0.67
N LEU A 159 1.30 6.92 -0.20
CA LEU A 159 1.79 5.73 0.48
C LEU A 159 2.25 6.14 1.87
N THR A 160 1.78 5.44 2.90
CA THR A 160 2.35 5.48 4.25
C THR A 160 2.91 4.12 4.60
N THR A 161 4.16 4.05 5.03
CA THR A 161 4.82 2.83 5.51
C THR A 161 5.26 2.98 6.96
N SER A 162 5.45 1.84 7.65
CA SER A 162 6.13 1.76 8.94
C SER A 162 7.13 0.61 8.92
N THR A 163 8.30 0.84 9.52
CA THR A 163 9.28 -0.23 9.80
C THR A 163 9.14 -0.77 11.23
N ASP A 164 8.16 -0.29 12.00
CA ASP A 164 7.96 -0.70 13.38
C ASP A 164 7.17 -2.02 13.42
N PRO A 165 7.72 -3.11 14.00
CA PRO A 165 7.02 -4.37 14.11
C PRO A 165 5.81 -4.33 15.05
N GLN A 166 5.63 -3.27 15.85
CA GLN A 166 4.44 -3.06 16.68
C GLN A 166 3.34 -2.28 15.95
N SER A 167 3.60 -1.74 14.75
CA SER A 167 2.56 -1.11 13.95
C SER A 167 1.55 -2.18 13.50
N SER A 168 0.27 -1.96 13.78
CA SER A 168 -0.79 -2.86 13.30
C SER A 168 -0.90 -2.85 11.78
N ILE A 169 -0.58 -1.72 11.13
CA ILE A 169 -0.52 -1.57 9.68
C ILE A 169 0.88 -1.07 9.31
N GLN A 170 1.59 -1.83 8.50
CA GLN A 170 2.93 -1.45 8.03
C GLN A 170 2.92 -0.80 6.64
N ALA A 171 1.85 -0.95 5.87
CA ALA A 171 1.67 -0.19 4.64
C ALA A 171 0.20 0.17 4.39
N MET A 172 -0.03 1.40 3.97
CA MET A 172 -1.29 1.87 3.42
C MET A 172 -1.00 2.63 2.14
N ILE A 173 -1.64 2.25 1.04
CA ILE A 173 -1.55 2.94 -0.24
C ILE A 173 -2.95 3.37 -0.67
N SER A 174 -3.11 4.61 -1.09
CA SER A 174 -4.40 5.15 -1.50
C SER A 174 -4.33 5.97 -2.78
N VAL A 175 -5.49 6.16 -3.39
CA VAL A 175 -5.72 7.15 -4.44
C VAL A 175 -7.03 7.86 -4.16
N ALA A 176 -7.03 9.18 -4.32
CA ALA A 176 -8.21 10.02 -4.25
C ALA A 176 -8.21 11.02 -5.41
N ILE A 177 -9.39 11.43 -5.89
CA ILE A 177 -9.51 12.62 -6.72
C ILE A 177 -9.79 13.80 -5.78
N LEU A 178 -8.77 14.63 -5.56
CA LEU A 178 -8.97 15.87 -4.81
C LEU A 178 -9.54 16.93 -5.76
N ALA A 179 -10.82 17.25 -5.58
CA ALA A 179 -11.38 18.50 -6.09
C ALA A 179 -10.82 19.69 -5.28
N LYS A 180 -10.77 20.86 -5.91
CA LYS A 180 -10.23 22.12 -5.35
C LYS A 180 -10.61 22.38 -3.88
N ASP A 181 -9.64 22.88 -3.12
CA ASP A 181 -9.87 23.74 -1.94
C ASP A 181 -10.63 25.02 -2.33
#